data_AF-A0A2A2G722-F1
#
_entry.id   AF-A0A2A2G722-F1
#
_cell.length_a   1.000
_cell.length_b   1.000
_cell.length_c   1.000
_cell.angle_alpha   90.00
_cell.angle_beta   90.00
_cell.angle_gamma   90.00
#
_symmetry.space_group_name_H-M   'P 1'
#
loop_
_entity.id
_entity.type
_entity.pdbx_description
1 polymer ?
#
loop_
_entity_poly.entity_id
_entity_poly.type
_entity_poly.pdbx_seq_one_letter_code
_entity_poly.pdbx_strand_id
1 'polypeptide(L)'
;MNTTTHYAGMDIHASNTVIQSIDPTGEQVQQREVPTRADKLINWARNYPHDQLQVILEQGTHARWVASALGQWVDRLVICDPAENALVHRGGNKNDRTDAHKLARLLRLGEYKSVWWQPLEARHVFKSRMKMYLRQRRAKAAAIQRLTHYLRHIGVRIPTGSSRFSFQRGERWISQISSQAHRSLAEQKLGFITYHHEQSLEIFRGIREQGKDYWEIAEFAKIPGIGPVGSHLFSALLEDPHRFCKRSQVYKFCQLAVVSRSSAGQSVSRKRLDKKGYGELKAMSYRAWLSAANTSGDNEVKQFWKESCRRASSERNARLNTQRKIINVMWSLWKNGRIYDPDKF
;
A
#
# COMPACT_ATOMS: atom_id res chain seq x y z
N MET A 1 -40.25 5.63 -18.19
CA MET A 1 -39.52 4.52 -18.82
C MET A 1 -38.72 3.85 -17.72
N ASN A 2 -38.87 2.55 -17.51
CA ASN A 2 -38.06 1.82 -16.53
C ASN A 2 -36.64 1.73 -17.10
N THR A 3 -35.68 2.40 -16.47
CA THR A 3 -34.27 2.30 -16.82
C THR A 3 -33.79 0.88 -16.50
N THR A 4 -33.48 0.08 -17.52
CA THR A 4 -33.01 -1.29 -17.32
C THR A 4 -31.49 -1.29 -17.13
N THR A 5 -31.03 -1.66 -15.93
CA THR A 5 -29.60 -1.75 -15.61
C THR A 5 -29.02 -3.09 -16.05
N HIS A 6 -28.00 -3.05 -16.91
CA HIS A 6 -27.23 -4.23 -17.32
C HIS A 6 -25.90 -4.31 -16.58
N TYR A 7 -25.41 -5.53 -16.39
CA TYR A 7 -24.21 -5.82 -15.62
C TYR A 7 -23.20 -6.52 -16.51
N ALA A 8 -22.00 -5.96 -16.65
CA ALA A 8 -20.94 -6.56 -17.45
C ALA A 8 -19.72 -6.93 -16.59
N GLY A 9 -19.20 -8.13 -16.81
CA GLY A 9 -17.93 -8.58 -16.29
C GLY A 9 -16.86 -8.54 -17.37
N MET A 10 -15.67 -8.06 -16.99
CA MET A 10 -14.49 -8.01 -17.86
C MET A 10 -13.37 -8.88 -17.31
N ASP A 11 -12.94 -9.85 -18.11
CA ASP A 11 -11.67 -10.56 -17.90
C ASP A 11 -10.61 -9.94 -18.83
N ILE A 12 -9.53 -9.42 -18.23
CA ILE A 12 -8.58 -8.53 -18.89
C ILE A 12 -7.22 -9.24 -19.01
N HIS A 13 -6.89 -9.68 -20.23
CA HIS A 13 -5.55 -10.11 -20.59
C HIS A 13 -4.76 -8.98 -21.27
N ALA A 14 -3.49 -9.24 -21.60
CA ALA A 14 -2.62 -8.23 -22.20
C ALA A 14 -3.02 -7.88 -23.65
N SER A 15 -3.47 -8.88 -24.43
CA SER A 15 -3.85 -8.71 -25.84
C SER A 15 -5.34 -8.44 -26.00
N ASN A 16 -6.19 -9.20 -25.32
CA ASN A 16 -7.63 -9.19 -25.47
C ASN A 16 -8.36 -9.13 -24.12
N THR A 17 -9.54 -8.52 -24.15
CA THR A 17 -10.47 -8.43 -23.03
C THR A 17 -11.75 -9.15 -23.42
N VAL A 18 -12.12 -10.15 -22.62
CA VAL A 18 -13.39 -10.86 -22.74
C VAL A 18 -14.43 -10.12 -21.91
N ILE A 19 -15.55 -9.79 -22.54
CA ILE A 19 -16.63 -9.03 -21.95
C ILE A 19 -17.90 -9.88 -22.04
N GLN A 20 -18.60 -10.01 -20.92
CA GLN A 20 -19.92 -10.62 -20.89
C GLN A 20 -20.87 -9.77 -20.09
N SER A 21 -22.06 -9.54 -20.62
CA SER A 21 -23.10 -8.79 -19.95
C SER A 21 -24.37 -9.61 -19.75
N ILE A 22 -25.02 -9.38 -18.62
CA ILE A 22 -26.31 -9.96 -18.24
C ILE A 22 -27.31 -8.86 -17.94
N ASP A 23 -28.59 -9.20 -18.10
CA ASP A 23 -29.72 -8.34 -17.73
C ASP A 23 -30.03 -8.43 -16.21
N PRO A 24 -31.06 -7.73 -15.71
CA PRO A 24 -31.50 -7.89 -14.32
C PRO A 24 -31.98 -9.30 -13.96
N THR A 25 -32.52 -10.08 -14.91
CA THR A 25 -33.00 -11.45 -14.68
C THR A 25 -31.85 -12.45 -14.57
N GLY A 26 -30.67 -12.09 -15.07
CA GLY A 26 -29.45 -12.90 -15.09
C GLY A 26 -29.22 -13.61 -16.41
N GLU A 27 -30.04 -13.33 -17.42
CA GLU A 27 -29.88 -13.85 -18.77
C GLU A 27 -28.75 -13.14 -19.50
N GLN A 28 -28.03 -13.89 -20.33
CA GLN A 28 -26.92 -13.36 -21.09
C GLN A 28 -27.43 -12.47 -22.23
N VAL A 29 -26.99 -11.21 -22.22
CA VAL A 29 -27.34 -10.21 -23.25
C VAL A 29 -26.31 -10.15 -24.36
N GLN A 30 -25.02 -10.17 -23.99
CA GLN A 30 -23.93 -10.03 -24.96
C GLN A 30 -22.68 -10.75 -24.46
N GLN A 31 -21.95 -11.34 -25.40
CA GLN A 31 -20.57 -11.80 -25.22
C GLN A 31 -19.71 -11.21 -26.34
N ARG A 32 -18.58 -10.61 -25.98
CA ARG A 32 -17.67 -10.00 -26.93
C ARG A 32 -16.23 -10.17 -26.48
N GLU A 33 -15.34 -10.35 -27.44
CA GLU A 33 -13.90 -10.22 -27.22
C GLU A 33 -13.42 -9.00 -27.98
N VAL A 34 -12.67 -8.13 -27.32
CA VAL A 34 -12.10 -6.93 -27.93
C VAL A 34 -10.61 -6.85 -27.62
N PRO A 35 -9.77 -6.31 -28.53
CA PRO A 35 -8.40 -6.01 -28.19
C PRO A 35 -8.33 -5.12 -26.96
N THR A 36 -7.38 -5.36 -26.05
CA THR A 36 -7.14 -4.59 -24.83
C THR A 36 -6.52 -3.24 -25.19
N ARG A 37 -7.34 -2.37 -25.80
CA ARG A 37 -7.00 -1.04 -26.26
C ARG A 37 -8.12 -0.07 -25.89
N ALA A 38 -7.72 1.16 -25.54
CA ALA A 38 -8.67 2.17 -25.08
C ALA A 38 -9.76 2.47 -26.13
N ASP A 39 -9.38 2.65 -27.41
CA ASP A 39 -10.32 2.91 -28.50
C ASP A 39 -11.38 1.81 -28.64
N LYS A 40 -10.97 0.54 -28.51
CA LYS A 40 -11.89 -0.60 -28.66
C LYS A 40 -12.83 -0.77 -27.46
N LEU A 41 -12.31 -0.61 -26.24
CA LEU A 41 -13.10 -0.67 -25.01
C LEU A 41 -14.12 0.48 -24.93
N ILE A 42 -13.70 1.69 -25.28
CA ILE A 42 -14.57 2.88 -25.33
C ILE A 42 -15.64 2.69 -26.40
N ASN A 43 -15.26 2.24 -27.60
CA ASN A 43 -16.21 1.99 -28.68
C ASN A 43 -17.23 0.90 -28.30
N TRP A 44 -16.83 -0.12 -27.53
CA TRP A 44 -17.77 -1.10 -27.01
C TRP A 44 -18.79 -0.46 -26.05
N ALA A 45 -18.34 0.31 -25.06
CA ALA A 45 -19.24 0.92 -24.08
C ALA A 45 -20.18 1.97 -24.70
N ARG A 46 -19.67 2.81 -25.61
CA ARG A 46 -20.47 3.83 -26.30
C ARG A 46 -21.60 3.26 -27.15
N ASN A 47 -21.39 2.08 -27.74
CA ASN A 47 -22.38 1.42 -28.60
C ASN A 47 -23.14 0.34 -27.83
N TYR A 48 -23.13 0.36 -26.49
CA TYR A 48 -23.90 -0.58 -25.71
C TYR A 48 -25.39 -0.21 -25.79
N PRO A 49 -26.30 -1.14 -26.13
CA PRO A 49 -27.65 -0.81 -26.59
C PRO A 49 -28.66 -0.42 -25.49
N HIS A 50 -28.22 -0.18 -24.25
CA HIS A 50 -29.11 0.02 -23.09
C HIS A 50 -28.73 1.22 -22.25
N ASP A 51 -29.74 1.77 -21.55
CA ASP A 51 -29.67 3.03 -20.83
C ASP A 51 -28.65 3.03 -19.68
N GLN A 52 -28.45 1.90 -19.01
CA GLN A 52 -27.52 1.80 -17.89
C GLN A 52 -26.63 0.56 -17.97
N LEU A 53 -25.33 0.78 -17.86
CA LEU A 53 -24.29 -0.24 -17.87
C LEU A 53 -23.41 -0.12 -16.62
N GLN A 54 -23.44 -1.14 -15.78
CA GLN A 54 -22.48 -1.31 -14.69
C GLN A 54 -21.43 -2.34 -15.07
N VAL A 55 -20.16 -2.04 -14.84
CA VAL A 55 -19.02 -2.89 -15.19
C VAL A 55 -18.24 -3.31 -13.94
N ILE A 56 -17.82 -4.57 -13.90
CA ILE A 56 -16.90 -5.10 -12.90
C ILE A 56 -15.70 -5.76 -13.56
N LEU A 57 -14.54 -5.59 -12.94
CA LEU A 57 -13.29 -6.21 -13.35
C LEU A 57 -12.46 -6.58 -12.13
N GLU A 58 -11.63 -7.61 -12.25
CA GLU A 58 -10.77 -8.03 -11.16
C GLU A 58 -9.54 -7.12 -11.00
N GLN A 59 -9.05 -6.99 -9.77
CA GLN A 59 -7.78 -6.32 -9.53
C GLN A 59 -6.64 -7.05 -10.26
N GLY A 60 -6.00 -6.35 -11.19
CA GLY A 60 -4.85 -6.83 -11.94
C GLY A 60 -3.99 -5.70 -12.50
N THR A 61 -3.01 -6.04 -13.32
CA THR A 61 -2.06 -5.07 -13.92
C THR A 61 -2.76 -4.00 -14.75
N HIS A 62 -3.73 -4.40 -15.59
CA HIS A 62 -4.43 -3.50 -16.51
C HIS A 62 -5.70 -2.87 -15.90
N ALA A 63 -6.18 -3.41 -14.76
CA ALA A 63 -7.45 -3.06 -14.15
C ALA A 63 -7.67 -1.55 -13.98
N ARG A 64 -6.67 -0.85 -13.43
CA ARG A 64 -6.78 0.58 -13.17
C ARG A 64 -6.75 1.43 -14.45
N TRP A 65 -5.99 1.00 -15.45
CA TRP A 65 -5.93 1.67 -16.75
C TRP A 65 -7.26 1.50 -17.49
N VAL A 66 -7.79 0.27 -17.57
CA VAL A 66 -9.11 0.00 -18.15
C VAL A 66 -10.17 0.82 -17.42
N ALA A 67 -10.16 0.81 -16.09
CA ALA A 67 -11.08 1.57 -15.27
C ALA A 67 -11.01 3.09 -15.54
N SER A 68 -9.80 3.63 -15.72
CA SER A 68 -9.60 5.05 -16.05
C SER A 68 -10.08 5.40 -17.47
N ALA A 69 -9.86 4.51 -18.45
CA ALA A 69 -10.27 4.72 -19.84
C ALA A 69 -11.79 4.57 -20.03
N LEU A 70 -12.40 3.60 -19.34
CA LEU A 70 -13.78 3.19 -19.50
C LEU A 70 -14.75 3.95 -18.58
N GLY A 71 -14.29 4.41 -17.41
CA GLY A 71 -15.15 4.86 -16.32
C GLY A 71 -16.13 6.00 -16.66
N GLN A 72 -15.82 6.85 -17.65
CA GLN A 72 -16.71 7.92 -18.11
C GLN A 72 -17.76 7.46 -19.13
N TRP A 73 -17.64 6.23 -19.64
CA TRP A 73 -18.51 5.66 -20.68
C TRP A 73 -19.51 4.64 -20.11
N VAL A 74 -19.53 4.46 -18.80
CA VAL A 74 -20.37 3.48 -18.08
C VAL A 74 -20.91 4.14 -16.82
N ASP A 75 -22.11 3.77 -16.38
CA ASP A 75 -22.77 4.38 -15.21
C ASP A 75 -22.05 4.05 -13.91
N ARG A 76 -21.41 2.88 -13.85
CA ARG A 76 -20.68 2.44 -12.68
C ARG A 76 -19.58 1.47 -13.05
N LEU A 77 -18.40 1.66 -12.45
CA LEU A 77 -17.28 0.74 -12.61
C LEU A 77 -16.71 0.30 -11.27
N VAL A 78 -16.60 -1.02 -11.10
CA VAL A 78 -16.10 -1.67 -9.88
C VAL A 78 -14.84 -2.46 -10.20
N ILE A 79 -13.79 -2.26 -9.41
CA ILE A 79 -12.66 -3.18 -9.32
C ILE A 79 -12.88 -4.06 -8.10
N CYS A 80 -12.79 -5.39 -8.22
CA CYS A 80 -13.01 -6.33 -7.11
C CYS A 80 -11.73 -7.10 -6.71
N ASP A 81 -11.74 -7.65 -5.49
CA ASP A 81 -10.63 -8.42 -4.89
C ASP A 81 -10.67 -9.89 -5.37
N PRO A 82 -9.72 -10.36 -6.20
CA PRO A 82 -9.73 -11.70 -6.78
C PRO A 82 -9.73 -12.82 -5.72
N ALA A 83 -9.04 -12.58 -4.60
CA ALA A 83 -8.82 -13.59 -3.57
C ALA A 83 -10.10 -13.93 -2.79
N GLU A 84 -11.05 -13.00 -2.72
CA GLU A 84 -12.31 -13.19 -2.01
C GLU A 84 -13.39 -13.73 -2.97
N ASN A 85 -13.35 -13.36 -4.25
CA ASN A 85 -14.19 -13.98 -5.29
C ASN A 85 -13.91 -15.50 -5.41
N ALA A 86 -12.63 -15.90 -5.31
CA ALA A 86 -12.23 -17.31 -5.31
C ALA A 86 -12.80 -18.12 -4.13
N LEU A 87 -13.16 -17.48 -3.02
CA LEU A 87 -13.80 -18.13 -1.87
C LEU A 87 -15.29 -18.37 -2.08
N VAL A 88 -15.96 -17.50 -2.84
CA VAL A 88 -17.36 -17.67 -3.24
C VAL A 88 -17.50 -18.77 -4.29
N HIS A 89 -16.45 -19.05 -5.07
CA HIS A 89 -16.56 -19.86 -6.29
C HIS A 89 -15.47 -20.91 -6.49
N ARG A 90 -15.17 -21.75 -5.48
CA ARG A 90 -14.33 -22.97 -5.64
C ARG A 90 -15.00 -24.05 -6.51
N GLY A 91 -15.36 -23.73 -7.76
CA GLY A 91 -15.78 -24.67 -8.80
C GLY A 91 -14.59 -24.98 -9.70
N GLY A 92 -14.25 -26.27 -9.85
CA GLY A 92 -12.97 -26.77 -10.37
C GLY A 92 -12.68 -26.60 -11.87
N ASN A 93 -13.52 -25.93 -12.66
CA ASN A 93 -13.28 -25.80 -14.10
C ASN A 93 -12.91 -24.35 -14.48
N LYS A 94 -11.61 -24.14 -14.70
CA LYS A 94 -11.07 -22.95 -15.36
C LYS A 94 -11.31 -23.07 -16.86
N ASN A 95 -12.33 -22.38 -17.35
CA ASN A 95 -12.43 -21.96 -18.74
C ASN A 95 -12.48 -20.43 -18.71
N ASP A 96 -11.56 -19.74 -19.40
CA ASP A 96 -11.48 -18.26 -19.40
C ASP A 96 -12.82 -17.59 -19.78
N ARG A 97 -13.64 -18.28 -20.61
CA ARG A 97 -15.00 -17.87 -20.98
C ARG A 97 -15.99 -17.81 -19.82
N THR A 98 -15.74 -18.56 -18.75
CA THR A 98 -16.62 -18.59 -17.58
C THR A 98 -16.34 -17.48 -16.59
N ASP A 99 -15.21 -16.79 -16.69
CA ASP A 99 -14.78 -15.84 -15.65
C ASP A 99 -15.45 -14.47 -15.81
N ALA A 100 -15.59 -13.96 -17.04
CA ALA A 100 -16.36 -12.74 -17.31
C ALA A 100 -17.85 -12.87 -16.92
N HIS A 101 -18.49 -14.02 -17.19
CA HIS A 101 -19.88 -14.27 -16.78
C HIS A 101 -20.04 -14.20 -15.26
N LYS A 102 -19.14 -14.87 -14.54
CA LYS A 102 -19.15 -14.92 -13.07
C LYS A 102 -19.04 -13.54 -12.49
N LEU A 103 -18.14 -12.70 -13.04
CA LEU A 103 -17.99 -11.33 -12.62
C LEU A 103 -19.31 -10.54 -12.82
N ALA A 104 -19.93 -10.62 -14.00
CA ALA A 104 -21.21 -9.96 -14.26
C ALA A 104 -22.29 -10.36 -13.23
N ARG A 105 -22.36 -11.65 -12.90
CA ARG A 105 -23.27 -12.18 -11.88
C ARG A 105 -22.95 -11.66 -10.47
N LEU A 106 -21.67 -11.63 -10.08
CA LEU A 106 -21.25 -11.06 -8.80
C LEU A 106 -21.68 -9.60 -8.67
N LEU A 107 -21.50 -8.82 -9.74
CA LEU A 107 -21.90 -7.41 -9.76
C LEU A 107 -23.41 -7.25 -9.59
N ARG A 108 -24.20 -8.04 -10.31
CA ARG A 108 -25.67 -8.06 -10.21
C ARG A 108 -26.15 -8.40 -8.80
N LEU A 109 -25.56 -9.43 -8.19
CA LEU A 109 -25.95 -9.91 -6.85
C LEU A 109 -25.37 -9.07 -5.70
N GLY A 110 -24.39 -8.20 -5.97
CA GLY A 110 -23.71 -7.45 -4.91
C GLY A 110 -22.72 -8.29 -4.09
N GLU A 111 -22.36 -9.49 -4.56
CA GLU A 111 -21.56 -10.49 -3.81
C GLU A 111 -20.03 -10.32 -4.01
N TYR A 112 -19.57 -9.12 -4.33
CA TYR A 112 -18.15 -8.82 -4.52
C TYR A 112 -17.61 -7.96 -3.38
N LYS A 113 -16.29 -8.02 -3.21
CA LYS A 113 -15.57 -7.07 -2.36
C LYS A 113 -14.86 -6.03 -3.22
N SER A 114 -15.32 -4.78 -3.13
CA SER A 114 -14.73 -3.68 -3.88
C SER A 114 -13.32 -3.36 -3.40
N VAL A 115 -12.45 -3.07 -4.37
CA VAL A 115 -11.11 -2.55 -4.18
C VAL A 115 -11.17 -1.07 -4.53
N TRP A 116 -10.84 -0.23 -3.55
CA TRP A 116 -10.76 1.20 -3.79
C TRP A 116 -9.71 1.51 -4.87
N TRP A 117 -10.11 2.32 -5.83
CA TRP A 117 -9.28 2.84 -6.89
C TRP A 117 -9.70 4.27 -7.22
N GLN A 118 -8.85 4.94 -7.97
CA GLN A 118 -9.05 6.27 -8.54
C GLN A 118 -8.28 6.32 -9.86
N PRO A 119 -8.62 7.22 -10.80
CA PRO A 119 -7.90 7.38 -12.05
C PRO A 119 -6.38 7.57 -11.88
N LEU A 120 -5.63 7.26 -12.95
CA LEU A 120 -4.17 7.36 -13.00
C LEU A 120 -3.71 8.83 -13.05
N GLU A 121 -3.83 9.54 -11.93
CA GLU A 121 -3.51 10.97 -11.82
C GLU A 121 -2.21 11.24 -11.01
N ALA A 122 -1.89 12.51 -10.80
CA ALA A 122 -0.71 12.97 -10.07
C ALA A 122 -0.53 12.26 -8.71
N ARG A 123 -1.62 12.02 -7.96
CA ARG A 123 -1.61 11.25 -6.70
C ARG A 123 -1.12 9.81 -6.87
N HIS A 124 -1.50 9.15 -7.95
CA HIS A 124 -1.07 7.79 -8.23
C HIS A 124 0.42 7.74 -8.62
N VAL A 125 0.89 8.73 -9.38
CA VAL A 125 2.32 8.90 -9.70
C VAL A 125 3.12 9.16 -8.42
N PHE A 126 2.61 10.02 -7.52
CA PHE A 126 3.22 10.29 -6.21
C PHE A 126 3.38 9.01 -5.38
N LYS A 127 2.32 8.20 -5.29
CA LYS A 127 2.36 6.86 -4.67
C LYS A 127 3.40 5.95 -5.31
N SER A 128 3.46 5.93 -6.63
CA SER A 128 4.38 5.06 -7.39
C SER A 128 5.83 5.44 -7.15
N ARG A 129 6.15 6.74 -7.15
CA ARG A 129 7.48 7.27 -6.76
C ARG A 129 7.82 6.90 -5.32
N MET A 130 6.88 7.04 -4.37
CA MET A 130 7.09 6.61 -2.98
C MET A 130 7.40 5.11 -2.87
N LYS A 131 6.68 4.26 -3.61
CA LYS A 131 6.97 2.81 -3.67
C LYS A 131 8.37 2.54 -4.24
N MET A 132 8.80 3.30 -5.24
CA MET A 132 10.15 3.20 -5.80
C MET A 132 11.23 3.57 -4.78
N TYR A 133 11.04 4.65 -4.04
CA TYR A 133 11.92 5.03 -2.92
C TYR A 133 12.03 3.90 -1.87
N LEU A 134 10.90 3.29 -1.48
CA LEU A 134 10.89 2.17 -0.54
C LEU A 134 11.62 0.94 -1.09
N ARG A 135 11.52 0.66 -2.40
CA ARG A 135 12.27 -0.41 -3.07
C ARG A 135 13.78 -0.13 -3.02
N GLN A 136 14.23 1.09 -3.34
CA GLN A 136 15.65 1.44 -3.27
C GLN A 136 16.20 1.35 -1.84
N ARG A 137 15.41 1.75 -0.83
CA ARG A 137 15.79 1.57 0.58
C ARG A 137 15.97 0.11 0.98
N ARG A 138 15.08 -0.78 0.51
CA ARG A 138 15.20 -2.22 0.72
C ARG A 138 16.42 -2.80 -0.01
N ALA A 139 16.64 -2.38 -1.25
CA ALA A 139 17.79 -2.81 -2.04
C ALA A 139 19.11 -2.40 -1.39
N LYS A 140 19.22 -1.16 -0.88
CA LYS A 140 20.35 -0.69 -0.06
C LYS A 140 20.56 -1.58 1.18
N ALA A 141 19.50 -1.84 1.94
CA ALA A 141 19.60 -2.69 3.13
C ALA A 141 20.05 -4.13 2.80
N ALA A 142 19.54 -4.69 1.70
CA ALA A 142 19.95 -6.01 1.22
C ALA A 142 21.41 -6.01 0.73
N ALA A 143 21.86 -4.96 0.05
CA ALA A 143 23.25 -4.80 -0.38
C ALA A 143 24.21 -4.72 0.81
N ILE A 144 23.85 -3.95 1.86
CA ILE A 144 24.60 -3.89 3.13
C ILE A 144 24.70 -5.29 3.76
N GLN A 145 23.60 -6.05 3.82
CA GLN A 145 23.62 -7.41 4.36
C GLN A 145 24.51 -8.33 3.53
N ARG A 146 24.42 -8.29 2.19
CA ARG A 146 25.27 -9.09 1.30
C ARG A 146 26.75 -8.76 1.47
N LEU A 147 27.12 -7.48 1.56
CA LEU A 147 28.50 -7.08 1.85
C LEU A 147 28.94 -7.61 3.23
N THR A 148 28.12 -7.39 4.26
CA THR A 148 28.43 -7.82 5.64
C THR A 148 28.61 -9.34 5.72
N HIS A 149 27.75 -10.14 5.07
CA HIS A 149 27.88 -11.60 5.03
C HIS A 149 29.13 -12.03 4.26
N TYR A 150 29.40 -11.39 3.12
CA TYR A 150 30.60 -11.68 2.34
C TYR A 150 31.88 -11.43 3.13
N LEU A 151 31.98 -10.27 3.79
CA LEU A 151 33.13 -9.92 4.62
C LEU A 151 33.35 -10.93 5.75
N ARG A 152 32.27 -11.38 6.43
CA ARG A 152 32.38 -12.44 7.45
C ARG A 152 32.83 -13.77 6.86
N HIS A 153 32.35 -14.12 5.67
CA HIS A 153 32.71 -15.36 4.99
C HIS A 153 34.22 -15.43 4.69
N ILE A 154 34.84 -14.30 4.33
CA ILE A 154 36.29 -14.22 4.06
C ILE A 154 37.12 -13.90 5.32
N GLY A 155 36.54 -14.02 6.52
CA GLY A 155 37.26 -13.87 7.79
C GLY A 155 37.43 -12.43 8.30
N VAL A 156 36.84 -11.41 7.66
CA VAL A 156 36.89 -10.03 8.17
C VAL A 156 36.01 -9.90 9.41
N ARG A 157 36.61 -9.50 10.53
CA ARG A 157 35.91 -9.32 11.81
C ARG A 157 35.08 -8.04 11.78
N ILE A 158 33.75 -8.21 11.73
CA ILE A 158 32.80 -7.10 11.86
C ILE A 158 32.26 -7.08 13.30
N PRO A 159 32.51 -6.02 14.09
CA PRO A 159 32.05 -5.94 15.48
C PRO A 159 30.54 -6.16 15.60
N THR A 160 30.14 -7.09 16.45
CA THR A 160 28.76 -7.30 16.89
C THR A 160 28.25 -6.01 17.55
N GLY A 161 27.03 -5.60 17.22
CA GLY A 161 26.45 -4.37 17.80
C GLY A 161 26.94 -3.05 17.20
N SER A 162 27.75 -3.06 16.14
CA SER A 162 28.05 -1.85 15.36
C SER A 162 26.75 -1.31 14.73
N SER A 163 26.12 -0.37 15.43
CA SER A 163 24.67 -0.13 15.43
C SER A 163 24.03 0.41 14.14
N ARG A 164 24.78 0.49 13.03
CA ARG A 164 24.33 0.85 11.68
C ARG A 164 25.53 0.83 10.73
N PHE A 165 25.35 0.35 9.50
CA PHE A 165 26.36 0.51 8.44
C PHE A 165 26.59 2.00 8.14
N SER A 166 27.85 2.40 7.95
CA SER A 166 28.23 3.67 7.32
C SER A 166 29.28 3.40 6.24
N PHE A 167 29.36 4.27 5.23
CA PHE A 167 30.34 4.13 4.15
C PHE A 167 31.78 4.06 4.69
N GLN A 168 32.15 4.96 5.59
CA GLN A 168 33.44 4.95 6.29
C GLN A 168 33.74 3.64 7.06
N ARG A 169 32.73 2.94 7.58
CA ARG A 169 32.94 1.63 8.21
C ARG A 169 33.12 0.55 7.16
N GLY A 170 32.31 0.59 6.09
CA GLY A 170 32.44 -0.32 4.95
C GLY A 170 33.84 -0.28 4.35
N GLU A 171 34.35 0.91 4.05
CA GLU A 171 35.71 1.13 3.53
C GLU A 171 36.77 0.59 4.50
N ARG A 172 36.65 0.90 5.80
CA ARG A 172 37.56 0.37 6.84
C ARG A 172 37.53 -1.15 6.97
N TRP A 173 36.42 -1.82 6.66
CA TRP A 173 36.37 -3.27 6.65
C TRP A 173 37.01 -3.86 5.40
N ILE A 174 36.82 -3.20 4.26
CA ILE A 174 37.39 -3.62 2.98
C ILE A 174 38.92 -3.45 2.97
N SER A 175 39.44 -2.40 3.62
CA SER A 175 40.89 -2.15 3.71
C SER A 175 41.66 -3.24 4.47
N GLN A 176 40.97 -4.06 5.27
CA GLN A 176 41.58 -5.19 6.01
C GLN A 176 41.79 -6.43 5.14
N ILE A 177 41.26 -6.46 3.90
CA ILE A 177 41.33 -7.61 3.01
C ILE A 177 42.70 -7.63 2.33
N SER A 178 43.50 -8.68 2.54
CA SER A 178 44.81 -8.82 1.89
C SER A 178 44.72 -9.24 0.43
N SER A 179 43.76 -10.12 0.08
CA SER A 179 43.57 -10.59 -1.29
C SER A 179 42.94 -9.53 -2.18
N GLN A 180 43.63 -9.17 -3.28
CA GLN A 180 43.16 -8.17 -4.22
C GLN A 180 41.84 -8.56 -4.90
N ALA A 181 41.64 -9.85 -5.20
CA ALA A 181 40.39 -10.35 -5.78
C ALA A 181 39.20 -10.17 -4.82
N HIS A 182 39.39 -10.51 -3.54
CA HIS A 182 38.35 -10.34 -2.53
C HIS A 182 38.07 -8.85 -2.25
N ARG A 183 39.10 -8.02 -2.26
CA ARG A 183 38.98 -6.56 -2.10
C ARG A 183 38.15 -5.95 -3.22
N SER A 184 38.50 -6.26 -4.48
CA SER A 184 37.78 -5.76 -5.66
C SER A 184 36.30 -6.14 -5.64
N LEU A 185 35.98 -7.40 -5.31
CA LEU A 185 34.58 -7.82 -5.19
C LEU A 185 33.83 -7.12 -4.04
N ALA A 186 34.50 -6.85 -2.92
CA ALA A 186 33.90 -6.09 -1.82
C ALA A 186 33.65 -4.62 -2.18
N GLU A 187 34.56 -3.99 -2.93
CA GLU A 187 34.42 -2.64 -3.48
C GLU A 187 33.23 -2.55 -4.45
N GLN A 188 33.06 -3.53 -5.35
CA GLN A 188 31.87 -3.61 -6.21
C GLN A 188 30.57 -3.71 -5.40
N LYS A 189 30.57 -4.52 -4.33
CA LYS A 189 29.42 -4.63 -3.41
C LYS A 189 29.14 -3.31 -2.69
N LEU A 190 30.17 -2.57 -2.30
CA LEU A 190 30.05 -1.22 -1.75
C LEU A 190 29.46 -0.25 -2.79
N GLY A 191 29.90 -0.34 -4.04
CA GLY A 191 29.35 0.43 -5.17
C GLY A 191 27.83 0.26 -5.31
N PHE A 192 27.30 -0.96 -5.19
CA PHE A 192 25.83 -1.16 -5.17
C PHE A 192 25.14 -0.47 -3.99
N ILE A 193 25.78 -0.41 -2.82
CA ILE A 193 25.23 0.31 -1.65
C ILE A 193 25.18 1.82 -1.94
N THR A 194 26.23 2.36 -2.56
CA THR A 194 26.33 3.76 -2.98
C THR A 194 25.25 4.09 -4.00
N TYR A 195 25.15 3.30 -5.07
CA TYR A 195 24.13 3.46 -6.12
C TYR A 195 22.71 3.50 -5.53
N HIS A 196 22.33 2.50 -4.74
CA HIS A 196 20.99 2.48 -4.12
C HIS A 196 20.76 3.64 -3.14
N HIS A 197 21.83 4.13 -2.50
CA HIS A 197 21.74 5.30 -1.63
C HIS A 197 21.45 6.58 -2.41
N GLU A 198 22.25 6.86 -3.44
CA GLU A 198 22.13 8.06 -4.28
C GLU A 198 20.78 8.08 -4.98
N GLN A 199 20.38 6.95 -5.58
CA GLN A 199 19.05 6.80 -6.19
C GLN A 199 17.93 7.05 -5.17
N SER A 200 18.07 6.56 -3.92
CA SER A 200 17.05 6.84 -2.89
C SER A 200 16.96 8.33 -2.52
N LEU A 201 18.08 9.06 -2.56
CA LEU A 201 18.11 10.50 -2.28
C LEU A 201 17.48 11.29 -3.43
N GLU A 202 17.86 10.98 -4.67
CA GLU A 202 17.33 11.59 -5.89
C GLU A 202 15.82 11.43 -5.98
N ILE A 203 15.33 10.19 -5.83
CA ILE A 203 13.88 9.91 -5.84
C ILE A 203 13.18 10.68 -4.71
N PHE A 204 13.77 10.74 -3.52
CA PHE A 204 13.16 11.46 -2.41
C PHE A 204 13.15 12.98 -2.61
N ARG A 205 14.13 13.56 -3.33
CA ARG A 205 14.07 14.98 -3.73
C ARG A 205 12.87 15.24 -4.62
N GLY A 206 12.64 14.39 -5.64
CA GLY A 206 11.47 14.52 -6.51
C GLY A 206 10.13 14.30 -5.77
N ILE A 207 10.08 13.35 -4.83
CA ILE A 207 8.93 13.16 -3.93
C ILE A 207 8.68 14.41 -3.08
N ARG A 208 9.75 15.01 -2.54
CA ARG A 208 9.63 16.20 -1.69
C ARG A 208 9.12 17.40 -2.46
N GLU A 209 9.56 17.56 -3.71
CA GLU A 209 9.08 18.64 -4.58
C GLU A 209 7.60 18.48 -4.89
N GLN A 210 7.20 17.31 -5.38
CA GLN A 210 5.79 16.99 -5.63
C GLN A 210 4.93 17.07 -4.36
N GLY A 211 5.51 16.78 -3.19
CA GLY A 211 4.81 16.85 -1.91
C GLY A 211 4.37 18.26 -1.51
N LYS A 212 4.93 19.31 -2.10
CA LYS A 212 4.51 20.70 -1.83
C LYS A 212 3.08 21.00 -2.29
N ASP A 213 2.57 20.26 -3.26
CA ASP A 213 1.20 20.39 -3.77
C ASP A 213 0.15 19.85 -2.79
N TYR A 214 0.58 19.23 -1.69
CA TYR A 214 -0.29 18.55 -0.73
C TYR A 214 -0.16 19.17 0.66
N TRP A 215 -1.12 20.02 1.01
CA TRP A 215 -1.14 20.79 2.27
C TRP A 215 -0.97 19.89 3.51
N GLU A 216 -1.55 18.68 3.49
CA GLU A 216 -1.54 17.82 4.67
C GLU A 216 -0.14 17.32 5.04
N ILE A 217 0.80 17.31 4.09
CA ILE A 217 2.18 16.88 4.33
C ILE A 217 2.90 17.85 5.28
N ALA A 218 2.63 19.15 5.16
CA ALA A 218 3.18 20.16 6.08
C ALA A 218 2.64 19.96 7.49
N GLU A 219 1.35 19.66 7.63
CA GLU A 219 0.71 19.42 8.92
C GLU A 219 1.16 18.11 9.57
N PHE A 220 1.33 17.04 8.78
CA PHE A 220 1.88 15.78 9.26
C PHE A 220 3.30 15.92 9.80
N ALA A 221 4.11 16.79 9.19
CA ALA A 221 5.50 16.99 9.59
C ALA A 221 5.63 17.65 10.96
N LYS A 222 4.60 18.37 11.42
CA LYS A 222 4.54 18.98 12.75
C LYS A 222 4.34 17.95 13.88
N ILE A 223 3.81 16.77 13.57
CA ILE A 223 3.62 15.69 14.56
C ILE A 223 4.99 15.15 15.01
N PRO A 224 5.28 15.11 16.32
CA PRO A 224 6.57 14.66 16.85
C PRO A 224 7.00 13.29 16.30
N GLY A 225 8.21 13.26 15.74
CA GLY A 225 8.84 12.04 15.22
C GLY A 225 8.40 11.59 13.82
N ILE A 226 7.37 12.20 13.20
CA ILE A 226 6.95 11.83 11.84
C ILE A 226 7.95 12.32 10.79
N GLY A 227 8.31 13.61 10.86
CA GLY A 227 9.24 14.25 9.94
C GLY A 227 8.82 14.19 8.46
N PRO A 228 9.69 14.64 7.54
CA PRO A 228 9.32 14.77 6.12
C PRO A 228 9.06 13.40 5.48
N VAL A 229 9.92 12.40 5.70
CA VAL A 229 9.75 11.07 5.07
C VAL A 229 8.44 10.42 5.50
N GLY A 230 8.09 10.48 6.79
CA GLY A 230 6.86 9.88 7.30
C GLY A 230 5.60 10.56 6.76
N SER A 231 5.64 11.90 6.67
CA SER A 231 4.54 12.72 6.13
C SER A 231 4.22 12.36 4.68
N HIS A 232 5.24 12.36 3.82
CA HIS A 232 5.06 12.01 2.41
C HIS A 232 4.63 10.55 2.26
N LEU A 233 5.20 9.63 3.06
CA LEU A 233 4.86 8.21 3.00
C LEU A 233 3.38 7.96 3.33
N PHE A 234 2.85 8.59 4.37
CA PHE A 234 1.44 8.44 4.74
C PHE A 234 0.52 8.97 3.65
N SER A 235 0.75 10.22 3.24
CA SER A 235 0.00 10.89 2.17
C SER A 235 0.00 10.09 0.86
N ALA A 236 1.18 9.64 0.42
CA ALA A 236 1.36 8.89 -0.81
C ALA A 236 0.68 7.50 -0.79
N LEU A 237 0.78 6.75 0.31
CA LEU A 237 0.24 5.39 0.35
C LEU A 237 -1.28 5.35 0.54
N LEU A 238 -1.82 6.27 1.34
CA LEU A 238 -3.25 6.39 1.59
C LEU A 238 -3.99 6.87 0.33
N GLU A 239 -3.37 7.81 -0.39
CA GLU A 239 -3.86 8.54 -1.58
C GLU A 239 -5.04 9.49 -1.30
N ASP A 240 -6.07 9.00 -0.61
CA ASP A 240 -7.29 9.74 -0.27
C ASP A 240 -7.76 9.34 1.14
N PRO A 241 -8.02 10.28 2.06
CA PRO A 241 -8.51 9.97 3.40
C PRO A 241 -9.98 9.48 3.42
N HIS A 242 -10.79 9.84 2.42
CA HIS A 242 -12.22 9.51 2.32
C HIS A 242 -12.49 8.08 1.86
N ARG A 243 -11.47 7.39 1.31
CA ARG A 243 -11.56 5.95 1.00
C ARG A 243 -11.85 5.07 2.23
N PHE A 244 -11.69 5.62 3.43
CA PHE A 244 -12.01 4.95 4.68
C PHE A 244 -13.16 5.69 5.37
N CYS A 245 -14.18 4.93 5.76
CA CYS A 245 -15.28 5.47 6.56
C CYS A 245 -14.92 5.45 8.05
N LYS A 246 -14.24 4.39 8.51
CA LYS A 246 -13.97 4.10 9.93
C LYS A 246 -12.47 4.01 10.21
N ARG A 247 -12.05 4.50 11.39
CA ARG A 247 -10.67 4.40 11.91
C ARG A 247 -10.13 2.96 11.90
N SER A 248 -10.99 1.99 12.19
CA SER A 248 -10.64 0.57 12.20
C SER A 248 -10.16 0.07 10.83
N GLN A 249 -10.67 0.63 9.72
CA GLN A 249 -10.23 0.28 8.37
C GLN A 249 -8.82 0.84 8.11
N VAL A 250 -8.52 2.05 8.58
CA VAL A 250 -7.18 2.65 8.50
C VAL A 250 -6.18 1.83 9.31
N TYR A 251 -6.56 1.36 10.50
CA TYR A 251 -5.69 0.49 11.30
C TYR A 251 -5.42 -0.85 10.63
N LYS A 252 -6.42 -1.46 9.95
CA LYS A 252 -6.19 -2.65 9.11
C LYS A 252 -5.22 -2.33 7.98
N PHE A 253 -5.46 -1.24 7.24
CA PHE A 253 -4.59 -0.78 6.16
C PHE A 253 -3.14 -0.58 6.60
N CYS A 254 -2.92 -0.12 7.83
CA CYS A 254 -1.59 0.12 8.41
C CYS A 254 -1.01 -1.08 9.19
N GLN A 255 -1.58 -2.29 9.14
CA GLN A 255 -1.15 -3.45 9.95
C GLN A 255 -1.13 -3.22 11.47
N LEU A 256 -2.01 -2.35 11.96
CA LEU A 256 -2.20 -2.03 13.38
C LEU A 256 -3.48 -2.64 13.97
N ALA A 257 -4.32 -3.31 13.17
CA ALA A 257 -5.49 -4.04 13.66
C ALA A 257 -5.08 -5.34 14.36
N VAL A 258 -5.75 -5.65 15.47
CA VAL A 258 -5.59 -6.93 16.16
C VAL A 258 -6.65 -7.90 15.64
N VAL A 259 -6.23 -9.11 15.32
CA VAL A 259 -7.08 -10.22 14.91
C VAL A 259 -7.04 -11.28 16.00
N SER A 260 -8.21 -11.75 16.38
CA SER A 260 -8.44 -12.95 17.17
C SER A 260 -9.46 -13.81 16.44
N ARG A 261 -9.23 -15.12 16.40
CA ARG A 261 -10.25 -16.10 16.00
C ARG A 261 -10.96 -16.60 17.25
N SER A 262 -12.27 -16.53 17.24
CA SER A 262 -13.13 -17.17 18.24
C SER A 262 -13.99 -18.22 17.56
N SER A 263 -14.19 -19.35 18.22
CA SER A 263 -15.14 -20.40 17.84
C SER A 263 -15.99 -20.69 19.06
N ALA A 264 -17.32 -20.75 18.90
CA ALA A 264 -18.26 -21.00 20.01
C ALA A 264 -17.98 -20.15 21.27
N GLY A 265 -17.69 -18.85 21.09
CA GLY A 265 -17.40 -17.92 22.20
C GLY A 265 -16.01 -18.04 22.84
N GLN A 266 -15.23 -19.08 22.52
CA GLN A 266 -13.88 -19.26 23.05
C GLN A 266 -12.81 -18.76 22.07
N SER A 267 -11.77 -18.10 22.58
CA SER A 267 -10.65 -17.60 21.79
C SER A 267 -9.74 -18.76 21.36
N VAL A 268 -9.84 -19.17 20.10
CA VAL A 268 -9.07 -20.28 19.51
C VAL A 268 -7.63 -19.89 19.20
N SER A 269 -7.28 -18.60 19.21
CA SER A 269 -5.93 -18.14 18.87
C SER A 269 -5.48 -16.93 19.67
N ARG A 270 -4.16 -16.86 19.92
CA ARG A 270 -3.53 -15.69 20.54
C ARG A 270 -3.75 -14.46 19.66
N LYS A 271 -4.17 -13.35 20.29
CA LYS A 271 -4.31 -12.03 19.64
C LYS A 271 -3.02 -11.66 18.93
N ARG A 272 -3.09 -11.45 17.61
CA ARG A 272 -1.96 -11.05 16.76
C ARG A 272 -2.34 -9.87 15.88
N LEU A 273 -1.35 -9.12 15.42
CA LEU A 273 -1.62 -8.06 14.42
C LEU A 273 -1.93 -8.69 13.07
N ASP A 274 -2.88 -8.11 12.35
CA ASP A 274 -3.12 -8.45 10.95
C ASP A 274 -1.88 -8.09 10.12
N LYS A 275 -1.45 -9.02 9.27
CA LYS A 275 -0.33 -8.81 8.33
C LYS A 275 -0.82 -8.28 6.98
N LYS A 276 -2.13 -8.20 6.73
CA LYS A 276 -2.69 -7.57 5.54
C LYS A 276 -2.52 -6.04 5.63
N GLY A 277 -2.09 -5.39 4.54
CA GLY A 277 -1.89 -3.93 4.47
C GLY A 277 -0.42 -3.50 4.33
N TYR A 278 -0.14 -2.21 4.55
CA TYR A 278 1.18 -1.59 4.39
C TYR A 278 1.98 -1.59 5.69
N GLY A 279 2.91 -2.53 5.81
CA GLY A 279 3.83 -2.63 6.95
C GLY A 279 4.75 -1.41 7.11
N GLU A 280 5.00 -0.65 6.04
CA GLU A 280 5.77 0.59 6.09
C GLU A 280 5.09 1.68 6.92
N LEU A 281 3.76 1.74 6.94
CA LEU A 281 3.00 2.71 7.75
C LEU A 281 3.07 2.35 9.24
N LYS A 282 3.05 1.05 9.56
CA LYS A 282 3.38 0.56 10.91
C LYS A 282 4.80 0.91 11.31
N ALA A 283 5.78 0.63 10.44
CA ALA A 283 7.18 0.94 10.73
C ALA A 283 7.43 2.45 10.88
N MET A 284 6.68 3.28 10.15
CA MET A 284 6.71 4.73 10.25
C MET A 284 6.14 5.21 11.60
N SER A 285 4.91 4.81 11.96
CA SER A 285 4.34 5.16 13.27
C SER A 285 5.17 4.64 14.45
N TYR A 286 5.79 3.46 14.32
CA TYR A 286 6.75 2.96 15.32
C TYR A 286 7.96 3.89 15.46
N ARG A 287 8.58 4.31 14.35
CA ARG A 287 9.73 5.22 14.37
C ARG A 287 9.36 6.59 14.91
N ALA A 288 8.16 7.08 14.59
CA ALA A 288 7.64 8.33 15.13
C ALA A 288 7.50 8.27 16.65
N TRP A 289 6.85 7.22 17.17
CA TRP A 289 6.79 6.96 18.60
C TRP A 289 8.19 6.88 19.23
N LEU A 290 9.10 6.08 18.65
CA LEU A 290 10.44 5.89 19.20
C LEU A 290 11.24 7.20 19.24
N SER A 291 11.13 8.03 18.21
CA SER A 291 11.79 9.33 18.16
C SER A 291 11.21 10.29 19.20
N ALA A 292 9.88 10.38 19.27
CA ALA A 292 9.18 11.27 20.19
C ALA A 292 9.39 10.88 21.65
N ALA A 293 9.39 9.58 21.96
CA ALA A 293 9.61 9.05 23.31
C ALA A 293 11.04 9.33 23.81
N ASN A 294 12.03 9.27 22.92
CA ASN A 294 13.45 9.49 23.24
C ASN A 294 13.91 10.95 23.12
N THR A 295 13.01 11.89 22.82
CA THR A 295 13.34 13.31 22.80
C THR A 295 13.57 13.81 24.25
N SER A 296 14.55 14.68 24.47
CA SER A 296 14.89 15.20 25.81
C SER A 296 13.74 16.00 26.44
N GLY A 297 13.03 16.80 25.64
CA GLY A 297 11.82 17.51 26.06
C GLY A 297 10.59 16.61 26.19
N ASP A 298 9.51 17.20 26.73
CA ASP A 298 8.19 16.58 26.67
C ASP A 298 7.49 16.97 25.36
N ASN A 299 6.59 16.10 24.90
CA ASN A 299 5.75 16.32 23.73
C ASN A 299 4.49 15.47 23.86
N GLU A 300 3.45 15.85 23.15
CA GLU A 300 2.12 15.27 23.14
C GLU A 300 2.11 13.76 22.82
N VAL A 301 3.00 13.29 21.93
CA VAL A 301 3.14 11.86 21.62
C VAL A 301 3.72 11.09 22.82
N LYS A 302 4.76 11.65 23.45
CA LYS A 302 5.42 11.08 24.64
C LYS A 302 4.48 11.10 25.85
N GLN A 303 3.71 12.17 26.04
CA GLN A 303 2.67 12.28 27.07
C GLN A 303 1.59 11.22 26.89
N PHE A 304 1.04 11.10 25.68
CA PHE A 304 0.05 10.06 25.36
C PHE A 304 0.60 8.65 25.63
N TRP A 305 1.86 8.40 25.27
CA TRP A 305 2.50 7.11 25.53
C TRP A 305 2.64 6.81 27.03
N LYS A 306 3.17 7.77 27.82
CA LYS A 306 3.28 7.64 29.29
C LYS A 306 1.92 7.34 29.92
N GLU A 307 0.88 8.06 29.50
CA GLU A 307 -0.48 7.85 29.99
C GLU A 307 -1.03 6.49 29.56
N SER A 308 -0.72 6.05 28.34
CA SER A 308 -1.09 4.70 27.91
C SER A 308 -0.33 3.61 28.65
N CYS A 309 0.89 3.84 29.14
CA CYS A 309 1.64 2.88 29.96
C CYS A 309 0.97 2.66 31.33
N ARG A 310 0.34 3.70 31.90
CA ARG A 310 -0.41 3.59 33.16
C ARG A 310 -1.67 2.73 33.05
N ARG A 311 -2.33 2.77 31.88
CA ARG A 311 -3.63 2.10 31.67
C ARG A 311 -3.55 0.76 30.94
N ALA A 312 -2.51 0.52 30.15
CA ALA A 312 -2.40 -0.68 29.34
C ALA A 312 -1.74 -1.84 30.11
N SER A 313 -2.16 -3.07 29.81
CA SER A 313 -1.61 -4.28 30.44
C SER A 313 -0.14 -4.59 30.11
N SER A 314 0.47 -3.86 29.18
CA SER A 314 1.90 -3.98 28.87
C SER A 314 2.40 -2.77 28.08
N GLU A 315 3.70 -2.50 28.16
CA GLU A 315 4.37 -1.45 27.36
C GLU A 315 4.17 -1.69 25.85
N ARG A 316 4.17 -2.96 25.42
CA ARG A 316 3.86 -3.34 24.02
C ARG A 316 2.48 -2.84 23.59
N ASN A 317 1.48 -2.95 24.46
CA ASN A 317 0.13 -2.46 24.19
C ASN A 317 0.06 -0.94 24.21
N ALA A 318 0.75 -0.29 25.16
CA ALA A 318 0.84 1.17 25.22
C ALA A 318 1.48 1.77 23.95
N ARG A 319 2.55 1.15 23.47
CA ARG A 319 3.17 1.50 22.18
C ARG A 319 2.23 1.29 20.99
N LEU A 320 1.45 0.21 20.98
CA LEU A 320 0.48 -0.03 19.91
C LEU A 320 -0.64 1.03 19.92
N ASN A 321 -1.13 1.39 21.11
CA ASN A 321 -2.12 2.47 21.27
C ASN A 321 -1.56 3.80 20.76
N THR A 322 -0.31 4.12 21.08
CA THR A 322 0.34 5.35 20.63
C THR A 322 0.51 5.37 19.10
N GLN A 323 0.96 4.27 18.48
CA GLN A 323 1.02 4.17 17.01
C GLN A 323 -0.35 4.37 16.35
N ARG A 324 -1.42 3.78 16.93
CA ARG A 324 -2.79 3.97 16.44
C ARG A 324 -3.25 5.41 16.59
N LYS A 325 -2.91 6.08 17.70
CA LYS A 325 -3.21 7.49 17.93
C LYS A 325 -2.55 8.37 16.87
N ILE A 326 -1.25 8.20 16.62
CA ILE A 326 -0.51 8.90 15.55
C ILE A 326 -1.22 8.74 14.19
N ILE A 327 -1.51 7.50 13.77
CA ILE A 327 -2.19 7.24 12.49
C ILE A 327 -3.59 7.86 12.44
N ASN A 328 -4.32 7.83 13.56
CA ASN A 328 -5.64 8.42 13.64
C ASN A 328 -5.61 9.95 13.54
N VAL A 329 -4.62 10.60 14.16
CA VAL A 329 -4.43 12.05 14.06
C VAL A 329 -4.16 12.44 12.60
N MET A 330 -3.17 11.80 11.96
CA MET A 330 -2.85 12.06 10.56
C MET A 330 -4.07 11.85 9.65
N TRP A 331 -4.80 10.74 9.82
CA TRP A 331 -5.99 10.47 9.02
C TRP A 331 -7.12 11.47 9.28
N SER A 332 -7.45 11.73 10.54
CA SER A 332 -8.58 12.59 10.90
C SER A 332 -8.33 14.05 10.53
N LEU A 333 -7.08 14.50 10.62
CA LEU A 333 -6.67 15.85 10.24
C LEU A 333 -6.87 16.06 8.74
N TRP A 334 -6.36 15.13 7.93
CA TRP A 334 -6.49 15.19 6.48
C TRP A 334 -7.95 15.01 6.02
N LYS A 335 -8.68 14.06 6.61
CA LYS A 335 -10.09 13.82 6.28
C LYS A 335 -10.97 15.05 6.54
N ASN A 336 -10.68 15.81 7.59
CA ASN A 336 -11.51 16.93 8.02
C ASN A 336 -10.97 18.30 7.60
N GLY A 337 -9.89 18.37 6.81
CA GLY A 337 -9.29 19.64 6.39
C GLY A 337 -8.79 20.50 7.56
N ARG A 338 -8.33 19.89 8.66
CA ARG A 338 -7.88 20.62 9.87
C ARG A 338 -6.37 20.82 9.84
N ILE A 339 -5.88 21.83 10.55
CA ILE A 339 -4.45 22.01 10.83
C ILE A 339 -4.04 21.25 12.09
N TYR A 340 -2.74 21.01 12.26
CA TYR A 340 -2.23 20.29 13.41
C TYR A 340 -2.26 21.14 14.67
N ASP A 341 -2.77 20.54 15.75
CA ASP A 341 -2.92 21.16 17.06
C ASP A 341 -2.40 20.19 18.14
N PRO A 342 -1.23 20.47 18.75
CA PRO A 342 -0.62 19.61 19.77
C PRO A 342 -1.53 19.34 20.97
N ASP A 343 -2.37 20.30 21.36
CA ASP A 343 -3.25 20.19 22.54
C ASP A 343 -4.42 19.23 22.29
N LYS A 344 -4.71 18.94 21.01
CA LYS A 344 -5.78 18.02 20.59
C LYS A 344 -5.24 16.65 20.12
N PHE A 345 -3.96 16.37 20.36
CA PHE A 345 -3.30 15.15 19.88
C PHE A 345 -4.03 13.88 20.21
#